data_AF-Q6WXG8-F1
#
_entry.id   AF-Q6WXG8-F1
#
_cell.length_a   1.000
_cell.length_b   1.000
_cell.length_c   1.000
_cell.angle_alpha   90.00
_cell.angle_beta   90.00
_cell.angle_gamma   90.00
#
_symmetry.space_group_name_H-M   'P 1'
#
loop_
_entity.id
_entity.type
_entity.pdbx_description
1 polymer ?
#
loop_
_entity_poly.entity_id
_entity_poly.type
_entity_poly.pdbx_seq_one_letter_code
_entity_poly.pdbx_strand_id
1 'polypeptide(L)'
;LADEEGNVVHLYERDCSVQRRHQKVVEIAPSVSLSDDLRQRICDAAVKLTKNVNYLNAGTVEFLVKDDEFYFIEVNPRVQVEHTITEMITGVDIVQSQILIADGHALHSKMVGVPKQEEVVVHGFA
;
A
#
# COMPACT_ATOMS: atom_id res chain seq x y z
N LEU A 1 -1.81 -1.00 -5.29
CA LEU A 1 -1.87 -0.70 -6.74
C LEU A 1 -2.90 -1.61 -7.37
N ALA A 2 -3.68 -1.11 -8.32
CA ALA A 2 -4.66 -1.89 -9.08
C ALA A 2 -4.68 -1.47 -10.55
N ASP A 3 -4.99 -2.40 -11.46
CA ASP A 3 -5.10 -2.15 -12.90
C ASP A 3 -6.50 -2.45 -13.47
N GLU A 4 -6.69 -2.20 -14.76
CA GLU A 4 -7.96 -2.42 -15.47
C GLU A 4 -8.29 -3.90 -15.71
N GLU A 5 -7.31 -4.80 -15.55
CA GLU A 5 -7.51 -6.26 -15.67
C GLU A 5 -8.03 -6.88 -14.37
N GLY A 6 -8.18 -6.08 -13.31
CA GLY A 6 -8.64 -6.52 -11.99
C GLY A 6 -7.53 -7.08 -11.09
N ASN A 7 -6.27 -6.90 -11.47
CA ASN A 7 -5.15 -7.24 -10.60
C ASN A 7 -5.05 -6.20 -9.48
N VAL A 8 -4.80 -6.67 -8.25
CA VAL A 8 -4.62 -5.81 -7.07
C VAL A 8 -3.48 -6.35 -6.24
N VAL A 9 -2.51 -5.47 -5.93
CA VAL A 9 -1.33 -5.77 -5.11
C VAL A 9 -1.21 -4.71 -4.01
N HIS A 10 -1.02 -5.15 -2.76
CA HIS A 10 -0.59 -4.27 -1.68
C HIS A 10 0.94 -4.24 -1.60
N LEU A 11 1.48 -3.08 -1.26
CA LEU A 11 2.93 -2.87 -1.10
C LEU A 11 3.25 -2.69 0.38
N TYR A 12 2.74 -3.62 1.20
CA TYR A 12 2.79 -3.53 2.67
C TYR A 12 2.13 -2.26 3.23
N GLU A 13 2.41 -1.96 4.49
CA GLU A 13 1.84 -0.86 5.27
C GLU A 13 2.89 0.20 5.63
N ARG A 14 2.39 1.34 6.11
CA ARG A 14 3.20 2.42 6.70
C ARG A 14 2.65 2.75 8.09
N ASP A 15 3.54 2.87 9.07
CA ASP A 15 3.20 3.35 10.40
C ASP A 15 3.29 4.88 10.42
N CYS A 16 2.13 5.53 10.51
CA CYS A 16 2.00 6.99 10.54
C CYS A 16 1.62 7.51 11.93
N SER A 17 1.89 6.75 12.99
CA SER A 17 1.41 7.04 14.35
C SER A 17 2.05 8.29 14.97
N VAL A 18 3.24 8.69 14.50
CA VAL A 18 3.92 9.89 14.97
C VAL A 18 3.31 11.12 14.31
N GLN A 19 2.31 11.68 14.99
CA GLN A 19 1.54 12.82 14.51
C GLN A 19 1.41 13.94 15.55
N ARG A 20 1.22 15.17 15.08
CA ARG A 20 0.92 16.33 15.93
C ARG A 20 -0.29 17.06 15.37
N ARG A 21 -1.35 17.20 16.18
CA ARG A 21 -2.59 17.91 15.79
C ARG A 21 -3.16 17.45 14.44
N HIS A 22 -3.29 16.14 14.26
CA HIS A 22 -3.80 15.51 13.02
C HIS A 22 -2.91 15.70 11.78
N GLN A 23 -1.64 16.04 11.96
CA GLN A 23 -0.65 16.07 10.89
C GLN A 23 0.38 14.97 11.13
N LYS A 24 0.60 14.12 10.11
CA LYS A 24 1.68 13.13 10.12
C LYS A 24 3.03 13.88 10.12
N VAL A 25 3.95 13.44 10.98
CA VAL A 25 5.26 14.09 11.20
C VAL A 25 6.40 13.16 10.85
N VAL A 26 6.27 11.88 11.22
CA VAL A 26 7.22 10.83 10.86
C VAL A 26 6.44 9.59 10.49
N GLU A 27 6.83 9.00 9.37
CA GLU A 27 6.27 7.77 8.83
C GLU A 27 7.38 6.73 8.69
N ILE A 28 7.06 5.46 8.96
CA ILE A 28 8.02 4.34 8.88
C ILE A 28 7.40 3.20 8.09
N ALA A 29 8.20 2.50 7.27
CA ALA A 29 7.79 1.32 6.53
C ALA A 29 8.85 0.19 6.64
N PRO A 30 8.43 -1.08 6.82
CA PRO A 30 7.13 -1.50 7.36
C PRO A 30 6.98 -1.06 8.82
N SER A 31 5.81 -1.27 9.43
CA SER A 31 5.66 -1.01 10.87
C SER A 31 6.52 -1.97 11.68
N VAL A 32 7.28 -1.41 12.63
CA VAL A 32 8.11 -2.16 13.58
C VAL A 32 7.32 -2.69 14.78
N SER A 33 6.10 -2.20 14.99
CA SER A 33 5.30 -2.49 16.17
C SER A 33 4.23 -3.57 15.95
N LEU A 34 3.85 -3.80 14.69
CA LEU A 34 2.86 -4.82 14.33
C LEU A 34 3.47 -6.21 14.30
N SER A 35 2.71 -7.20 14.79
CA SER A 35 2.99 -8.61 14.50
C SER A 35 2.76 -8.90 13.02
N ASP A 36 3.42 -9.94 12.49
CA ASP A 36 3.25 -10.32 11.09
C ASP A 36 1.80 -10.76 10.78
N ASP A 37 1.11 -11.40 11.74
CA ASP A 37 -0.30 -11.79 11.61
C ASP A 37 -1.23 -10.58 11.48
N LEU A 38 -1.09 -9.60 12.38
CA LEU A 38 -1.90 -8.40 12.37
C LEU A 38 -1.64 -7.57 11.10
N ARG A 39 -0.38 -7.46 10.68
CA ARG A 39 0.00 -6.84 9.41
C ARG A 39 -0.70 -7.51 8.23
N GLN A 40 -0.67 -8.84 8.16
CA GLN A 40 -1.31 -9.59 7.09
C GLN A 40 -2.82 -9.36 7.06
N ARG A 41 -3.49 -9.41 8.21
CA ARG A 41 -4.95 -9.15 8.33
C ARG A 41 -5.32 -7.74 7.85
N ILE A 42 -4.50 -6.73 8.17
CA ILE A 42 -4.70 -5.34 7.71
C ILE A 42 -4.52 -5.25 6.18
N CYS A 43 -3.44 -5.83 5.64
CA CYS A 43 -3.18 -5.83 4.21
C CYS A 43 -4.28 -6.56 3.42
N ASP A 44 -4.73 -7.71 3.91
CA ASP A 44 -5.81 -8.50 3.30
C ASP A 44 -7.13 -7.72 3.31
N ALA A 45 -7.43 -7.01 4.41
CA ALA A 45 -8.61 -6.16 4.49
C ALA A 45 -8.56 -5.02 3.47
N ALA A 46 -7.40 -4.39 3.28
CA ALA A 46 -7.20 -3.35 2.27
C ALA A 46 -7.41 -3.90 0.85
N VAL A 47 -6.82 -5.06 0.52
CA VAL A 47 -7.00 -5.71 -0.78
C VAL A 47 -8.46 -6.10 -1.01
N LYS A 48 -9.13 -6.66 0.00
CA LYS A 48 -10.54 -7.04 -0.07
C LYS A 48 -11.43 -5.84 -0.38
N LEU A 49 -11.22 -4.71 0.31
CA LEU A 49 -11.94 -3.47 0.05
C LEU A 49 -11.72 -3.00 -1.40
N THR A 50 -10.44 -2.94 -1.80
CA THR A 50 -9.99 -2.47 -3.12
C THR A 50 -10.61 -3.30 -4.26
N LYS A 51 -10.63 -4.64 -4.12
CA LYS A 51 -11.26 -5.56 -5.07
C LYS A 51 -12.78 -5.38 -5.15
N ASN A 52 -13.45 -5.25 -4.00
CA ASN A 52 -14.91 -5.13 -3.95
C ASN A 52 -15.45 -3.88 -4.65
N VAL A 53 -14.65 -2.81 -4.74
CA VAL A 53 -15.06 -1.56 -5.38
C VAL A 53 -14.48 -1.37 -6.79
N ASN A 54 -13.80 -2.39 -7.34
CA ASN A 54 -13.07 -2.31 -8.61
C ASN A 54 -12.16 -1.07 -8.67
N TYR A 55 -11.40 -0.85 -7.60
CA TYR A 55 -10.49 0.28 -7.49
C TYR A 55 -9.44 0.22 -8.60
N LEU A 56 -9.03 1.37 -9.12
CA LEU A 56 -8.02 1.51 -10.18
C LEU A 56 -6.89 2.43 -9.73
N ASN A 57 -5.68 2.17 -10.22
CA ASN A 57 -4.47 2.98 -9.98
C ASN A 57 -3.95 2.87 -8.53
N ALA A 58 -3.17 3.85 -8.06
CA ALA A 58 -2.66 3.89 -6.69
C ALA A 58 -3.68 4.46 -5.70
N GLY A 59 -3.70 3.90 -4.50
CA GLY A 59 -4.53 4.37 -3.38
C GLY A 59 -4.01 3.82 -2.07
N THR A 60 -4.36 4.48 -0.97
CA THR A 60 -4.04 4.02 0.39
C THR A 60 -5.31 3.82 1.19
N VAL A 61 -5.42 2.68 1.87
CA VAL A 61 -6.48 2.40 2.84
C VAL A 61 -5.92 2.65 4.23
N GLU A 62 -6.54 3.55 5.00
CA GLU A 62 -6.06 3.91 6.33
C GLU A 62 -6.86 3.21 7.43
N PHE A 63 -6.13 2.75 8.45
CA PHE A 63 -6.67 2.03 9.59
C PHE A 63 -6.17 2.64 10.90
N LEU A 64 -7.02 2.65 11.93
CA LEU A 64 -6.57 2.76 13.32
C LEU A 64 -6.33 1.36 13.86
N VAL A 65 -5.23 1.18 14.58
CA VAL A 65 -4.92 -0.05 15.29
C VAL A 65 -4.98 0.20 16.79
N LYS A 66 -5.60 -0.71 17.52
CA LYS A 66 -5.61 -0.73 18.98
C LYS A 66 -5.56 -2.17 19.46
N ASP A 67 -4.56 -2.49 20.27
CA ASP A 67 -4.27 -3.86 20.69
C ASP A 67 -4.08 -4.76 19.45
N ASP A 68 -4.88 -5.83 19.29
CA ASP A 68 -4.83 -6.72 18.12
C ASP A 68 -6.01 -6.53 17.14
N GLU A 69 -6.69 -5.38 17.26
CA GLU A 69 -7.85 -5.02 16.45
C GLU A 69 -7.55 -3.79 15.59
N PHE A 70 -8.14 -3.75 14.39
CA PHE A 70 -7.99 -2.64 13.46
C PHE A 70 -9.34 -2.16 12.92
N TYR A 71 -9.41 -0.87 12.63
CA TYR A 71 -10.64 -0.19 12.25
C TYR A 71 -10.38 0.68 11.02
N PHE A 72 -11.15 0.46 9.95
CA PHE A 72 -11.10 1.29 8.76
C PHE A 72 -11.46 2.75 9.08
N ILE A 73 -10.71 3.69 8.52
CA ILE A 73 -10.98 5.14 8.66
C ILE A 73 -11.41 5.71 7.30
N GLU A 74 -10.53 5.61 6.31
CA GLU A 74 -10.70 6.26 5.02
C GLU A 74 -9.88 5.59 3.92
N VAL A 75 -10.18 5.97 2.67
CA VAL A 75 -9.34 5.69 1.50
C VAL A 75 -8.84 7.02 0.97
N ASN A 76 -7.54 7.11 0.71
CA ASN A 76 -6.93 8.19 -0.04
C ASN A 76 -6.79 7.76 -1.50
N PRO A 77 -7.65 8.22 -2.44
CA PRO A 77 -7.69 7.72 -3.80
C PRO A 77 -6.62 8.39 -4.70
N ARG A 78 -5.40 8.51 -4.17
CA ARG A 78 -4.26 9.19 -4.79
C ARG A 78 -2.96 8.74 -4.13
N VAL A 79 -1.84 9.09 -4.75
CA VAL A 79 -0.52 9.00 -4.12
C VAL A 79 -0.46 9.90 -2.87
N GLN A 80 0.31 9.45 -1.88
CA GLN A 80 0.56 10.17 -0.62
C GLN A 80 2.00 10.70 -0.60
N VAL A 81 2.27 11.67 0.28
CA VAL A 81 3.62 12.28 0.39
C VAL A 81 4.64 11.22 0.78
N GLU A 82 4.25 10.36 1.70
CA GLU A 82 5.00 9.23 2.27
C GLU A 82 5.07 7.98 1.37
N HIS A 83 4.76 8.07 0.06
CA HIS A 83 4.90 6.90 -0.83
C HIS A 83 6.35 6.42 -0.94
N THR A 84 7.32 7.33 -0.84
CA THR A 84 8.75 7.06 -1.05
C THR A 84 9.30 5.99 -0.10
N ILE A 85 8.81 5.91 1.15
CA ILE A 85 9.26 4.87 2.09
C ILE A 85 8.79 3.47 1.68
N THR A 86 7.61 3.38 1.07
CA THR A 86 7.13 2.12 0.47
C THR A 86 7.95 1.74 -0.75
N GLU A 87 8.30 2.70 -1.62
CA GLU A 87 9.15 2.44 -2.79
C GLU A 87 10.53 1.93 -2.36
N MET A 88 11.13 2.55 -1.33
CA MET A 88 12.45 2.16 -0.83
C MET A 88 12.48 0.71 -0.32
N ILE A 89 11.44 0.27 0.41
CA ILE A 89 11.43 -1.09 0.96
C ILE A 89 10.97 -2.15 -0.03
N THR A 90 10.18 -1.80 -1.06
CA THR A 90 9.63 -2.78 -2.02
C THR A 90 10.35 -2.80 -3.35
N GLY A 91 11.12 -1.75 -3.68
CA GLY A 91 11.73 -1.56 -4.99
C GLY A 91 10.74 -1.23 -6.11
N VAL A 92 9.46 -1.01 -5.78
CA VAL A 92 8.42 -0.66 -6.75
C VAL A 92 8.30 0.86 -6.85
N ASP A 93 8.53 1.41 -8.04
CA ASP A 93 8.26 2.83 -8.34
C ASP A 93 6.75 3.02 -8.52
N ILE A 94 6.11 3.62 -7.52
CA ILE A 94 4.67 3.82 -7.45
C ILE A 94 4.26 4.85 -8.50
N VAL A 95 4.98 5.96 -8.62
CA VAL A 95 4.60 7.06 -9.53
C VAL A 95 4.69 6.62 -10.99
N GLN A 96 5.76 5.91 -11.38
CA GLN A 96 5.89 5.32 -12.70
C GLN A 96 4.78 4.30 -12.96
N SER A 97 4.49 3.42 -11.98
CA SER A 97 3.41 2.44 -12.08
C SER A 97 2.07 3.12 -12.34
N GLN A 98 1.76 4.23 -11.66
CA GLN A 98 0.52 4.97 -11.88
C GLN A 98 0.35 5.45 -13.32
N ILE A 99 1.42 5.98 -13.93
CA ILE A 99 1.42 6.46 -15.32
C ILE A 99 1.16 5.30 -16.28
N LEU A 100 1.89 4.19 -16.10
CA LEU A 100 1.77 3.03 -16.98
C LEU A 100 0.42 2.32 -16.84
N ILE A 101 -0.13 2.23 -15.62
CA ILE A 101 -1.49 1.72 -15.39
C ILE A 101 -2.52 2.63 -16.09
N ALA A 102 -2.35 3.94 -16.02
CA ALA A 102 -3.24 4.89 -16.71
C ALA A 102 -3.13 4.82 -18.24
N ASP A 103 -2.02 4.30 -18.77
CA ASP A 103 -1.83 3.97 -20.19
C ASP A 103 -2.39 2.59 -20.57
N GLY A 104 -3.08 1.91 -19.64
CA GLY A 104 -3.73 0.62 -19.86
C GLY A 104 -2.81 -0.59 -19.70
N HIS A 105 -1.60 -0.44 -19.14
CA HIS A 105 -0.74 -1.58 -18.87
C HIS A 105 -1.13 -2.32 -17.59
N ALA A 106 -1.16 -3.66 -17.66
CA ALA A 106 -1.35 -4.52 -16.51
C ALA A 106 -0.16 -4.45 -15.52
N LEU A 107 -0.44 -4.59 -14.22
CA LEU A 107 0.55 -4.56 -13.13
C LEU A 107 1.72 -5.51 -13.39
N HIS A 108 1.39 -6.75 -13.76
CA HIS A 108 2.35 -7.83 -13.95
C HIS A 108 2.97 -7.84 -15.36
N SER A 109 2.63 -6.86 -16.20
CA SER A 109 3.27 -6.72 -17.49
C SER A 109 4.76 -6.45 -17.33
N LYS A 110 5.55 -6.83 -18.34
CA LYS A 110 6.99 -6.51 -18.36
C LYS A 110 7.25 -4.99 -18.33
N MET A 111 6.29 -4.18 -18.77
CA MET A 111 6.42 -2.73 -18.80
C MET A 111 6.27 -2.13 -17.39
N VAL A 112 5.24 -2.54 -16.64
CA VAL A 112 4.98 -2.03 -15.28
C VAL A 112 5.89 -2.70 -14.25
N GLY A 113 6.12 -4.01 -14.39
CA GLY A 113 7.09 -4.73 -13.58
C GLY A 113 6.69 -4.92 -12.12
N VAL A 114 5.42 -4.72 -11.74
CA VAL A 114 4.95 -4.98 -10.37
C VAL A 114 4.81 -6.49 -10.19
N PRO A 115 5.54 -7.11 -9.24
CA PRO A 115 5.50 -8.56 -9.05
C PRO A 115 4.14 -9.03 -8.51
N LYS A 116 3.90 -10.34 -8.54
CA LYS A 116 2.73 -10.92 -7.87
C LYS A 116 2.84 -10.74 -6.36
N GLN A 117 1.71 -10.81 -5.65
CA GLN A 117 1.66 -10.50 -4.23
C GLN A 117 2.65 -11.33 -3.39
N GLU A 118 2.79 -12.61 -3.72
CA GLU A 118 3.72 -13.56 -3.08
C GLU A 118 5.21 -13.27 -3.34
N GLU A 119 5.52 -12.45 -4.34
CA GLU A 119 6.87 -12.07 -4.75
C GLU A 119 7.24 -10.63 -4.34
N VAL A 120 6.28 -9.85 -3.82
CA VAL A 120 6.58 -8.54 -3.21
C VAL A 120 7.32 -8.80 -1.90
N VAL A 121 8.57 -8.36 -1.82
CA VAL A 121 9.42 -8.53 -0.64
C VAL A 121 9.73 -7.19 0.00
N VAL A 122 10.00 -7.22 1.31
CA VAL A 122 10.45 -6.05 2.09
C VAL A 122 11.97 -6.09 2.25
N HIS A 123 12.62 -4.98 1.93
CA HIS A 123 14.05 -4.77 2.08
C HIS A 123 14.32 -3.76 3.20
N GLY A 124 14.58 -4.25 4.41
CA GLY A 124 14.95 -3.42 5.55
C GLY A 124 13.80 -2.53 6.03
N PHE A 125 14.13 -1.29 6.41
CA PHE A 125 13.20 -0.29 6.94
C PHE A 125 13.52 1.07 6.31
N ALA A 126 12.49 1.90 6.19
CA ALA A 126 12.59 3.26 5.69
C ALA A 126 11.74 4.23 6.52
#